data_AF-A0A6N7FPP0-F1
#
_entry.id   AF-A0A6N7FPP0-F1
#
_cell.length_a   1.000
_cell.length_b   1.000
_cell.length_c   1.000
_cell.angle_alpha   90.00
_cell.angle_beta   90.00
_cell.angle_gamma   90.00
#
_symmetry.space_group_name_H-M   'P 1'
#
loop_
_entity.id
_entity.type
_entity.pdbx_description
1 polymer ?
#
loop_
_entity_poly.entity_id
_entity_poly.type
_entity_poly.pdbx_seq_one_letter_code
_entity_poly.pdbx_strand_id
1 'polypeptide(L)'
;VVVSGLTVGLTLLVSTLGGYAFGRFRFPGRDALFLLVLPQLPLTMTSSCIATADAAHAYYGRRAWRVRPSALAQTIGGANLVGGLTGAMAMCHGSGGVSAHHVFGARTWRAPVIIGVAMLSLGVLFGQNVVAWISVFPLPLLAGLLGVVAVTHLRLVSGLPRHQQVAALVLGICGFHFGVAYMVVGVSAGLALRYGLLQLRSRRSRPTAQVAAPAGSDRRLP
;
A
#
# COMPACT_ATOMS: atom_id res chain seq x y z
N VAL A 1 -18.74 -24.61 2.40
CA VAL A 1 -18.65 -25.08 0.99
C VAL A 1 -19.19 -24.05 0.01
N VAL A 2 -20.43 -23.56 0.16
CA VAL A 2 -21.05 -22.59 -0.76
C VAL A 2 -20.26 -21.29 -0.94
N VAL A 3 -19.84 -20.63 0.15
CA VAL A 3 -19.04 -19.40 0.08
C VAL A 3 -17.68 -19.65 -0.59
N SER A 4 -17.00 -20.75 -0.22
CA SER A 4 -15.71 -21.11 -0.82
C SER A 4 -15.82 -21.40 -2.31
N GLY A 5 -16.87 -22.13 -2.72
CA GLY A 5 -17.13 -22.45 -4.13
C GLY A 5 -17.48 -21.22 -4.96
N LEU A 6 -18.27 -20.30 -4.41
CA LEU A 6 -18.62 -19.04 -5.07
C LEU A 6 -17.38 -18.16 -5.27
N THR A 7 -16.51 -18.11 -4.26
CA THR A 7 -15.26 -17.34 -4.32
C THR A 7 -14.26 -17.93 -5.31
N VAL A 8 -14.09 -19.26 -5.34
CA VAL A 8 -13.24 -19.94 -6.33
C VAL A 8 -13.78 -19.74 -7.73
N GLY A 9 -15.10 -19.89 -7.93
CA GLY A 9 -15.75 -19.70 -9.22
C GLY A 9 -15.61 -18.27 -9.74
N LEU A 10 -15.82 -17.26 -8.88
CA LEU A 10 -15.62 -15.86 -9.24
C LEU A 10 -14.15 -15.57 -9.56
N THR A 11 -13.22 -16.11 -8.78
CA THR A 11 -11.78 -15.94 -9.01
C THR A 11 -11.35 -16.54 -10.35
N LEU A 12 -11.82 -17.75 -10.67
CA LEU A 12 -11.55 -18.39 -11.95
C LEU A 12 -12.15 -17.58 -13.11
N LEU A 13 -13.40 -17.11 -12.98
CA LEU A 13 -14.05 -16.32 -14.01
C LEU A 13 -13.30 -15.02 -14.30
N VAL A 14 -12.99 -14.25 -13.26
CA VAL A 14 -12.25 -12.98 -13.37
C VAL A 14 -10.84 -13.22 -13.92
N SER A 15 -10.15 -14.27 -13.46
CA SER A 15 -8.80 -14.59 -13.95
C SER A 15 -8.82 -15.03 -15.41
N THR A 16 -9.84 -15.79 -15.84
CA THR A 16 -9.98 -16.26 -17.22
C THR A 16 -10.34 -15.12 -18.17
N LEU A 17 -11.28 -14.25 -17.77
CA LEU A 17 -11.67 -13.08 -18.56
C LEU A 17 -10.54 -12.05 -18.63
N GLY A 18 -9.84 -11.80 -17.51
CA GLY A 18 -8.65 -10.97 -17.48
C GLY A 18 -7.54 -11.52 -18.37
N GLY A 19 -7.24 -12.81 -18.25
CA GLY A 19 -6.25 -13.49 -19.11
C GLY A 19 -6.60 -13.41 -20.59
N TYR A 20 -7.87 -13.54 -20.95
CA TYR A 20 -8.35 -13.40 -22.33
C TYR A 20 -8.24 -11.95 -22.85
N ALA A 21 -8.62 -10.97 -22.01
CA ALA A 21 -8.53 -9.54 -22.35
C ALA A 21 -7.07 -9.10 -22.55
N PHE A 22 -6.17 -9.49 -21.64
CA PHE A 22 -4.74 -9.19 -21.74
C PHE A 22 -4.04 -10.05 -22.81
N GLY A 23 -4.63 -11.22 -23.13
CA GLY A 23 -4.32 -12.13 -24.24
C GLY A 23 -4.05 -11.47 -25.58
N ARG A 24 -4.79 -10.39 -25.86
CA ARG A 24 -4.86 -9.71 -27.16
C ARG A 24 -3.70 -8.77 -27.43
N PHE A 25 -2.98 -8.30 -26.41
CA PHE A 25 -1.86 -7.38 -26.58
C PHE A 25 -0.57 -8.15 -26.92
N ARG A 26 0.26 -7.65 -27.84
CA ARG A 26 1.57 -8.25 -28.15
C ARG A 26 2.62 -7.14 -28.24
N PHE A 27 3.47 -7.05 -27.22
CA PHE A 27 4.62 -6.15 -27.17
C PHE A 27 5.68 -6.73 -26.19
N PRO A 28 6.97 -6.37 -26.33
CA PRO A 28 8.01 -6.84 -25.42
C PRO A 28 7.75 -6.36 -23.98
N GLY A 29 7.83 -7.27 -23.00
CA GLY A 29 7.56 -6.96 -21.60
C GLY A 29 6.08 -7.02 -21.18
N ARG A 30 5.19 -7.51 -22.05
CA ARG A 30 3.77 -7.75 -21.75
C ARG A 30 3.57 -8.54 -20.45
N ASP A 31 4.21 -9.68 -20.30
CA ASP A 31 3.98 -10.56 -19.16
C ASP A 31 4.47 -9.90 -17.87
N ALA A 32 5.59 -9.18 -17.92
CA ALA A 32 6.04 -8.34 -16.80
C ALA A 32 5.01 -7.26 -16.45
N LEU A 33 4.42 -6.58 -17.44
CA LEU A 33 3.41 -5.55 -17.19
C LEU A 33 2.14 -6.13 -16.55
N PHE A 34 1.60 -7.20 -17.12
CA PHE A 34 0.29 -7.73 -16.71
C PHE A 34 0.37 -8.69 -15.51
N LEU A 35 1.46 -9.45 -15.36
CA LEU A 35 1.60 -10.43 -14.28
C LEU A 35 2.33 -9.86 -13.05
N LEU A 36 3.24 -8.89 -13.22
CA LEU A 36 4.01 -8.32 -12.11
C LEU A 36 3.61 -6.88 -11.83
N VAL A 37 3.74 -5.97 -12.80
CA VAL A 37 3.62 -4.52 -12.55
C VAL A 37 2.20 -4.15 -12.12
N LEU A 38 1.17 -4.53 -12.89
CA LEU A 38 -0.22 -4.17 -12.59
C LEU A 38 -0.69 -4.72 -11.22
N PRO A 39 -0.46 -6.00 -10.88
CA PRO A 39 -0.79 -6.51 -9.55
C PRO A 39 0.02 -5.87 -8.41
N GLN A 40 1.24 -5.41 -8.69
CA GLN A 40 2.12 -4.79 -7.69
C GLN A 40 1.76 -3.34 -7.36
N LEU A 41 1.02 -2.63 -8.24
CA LEU A 41 0.63 -1.23 -8.01
C LEU A 41 -0.21 -1.06 -6.72
N PRO A 42 -1.30 -1.80 -6.48
CA PRO A 42 -2.08 -1.66 -5.24
C PRO A 42 -1.26 -1.99 -4.00
N LEU A 43 -0.43 -3.05 -4.07
CA LEU A 43 0.41 -3.48 -2.95
C LEU A 43 1.45 -2.40 -2.59
N THR A 44 2.08 -1.79 -3.59
CA THR A 44 3.08 -0.73 -3.38
C THR A 44 2.41 0.55 -2.87
N MET A 45 1.26 0.94 -3.43
CA MET A 45 0.54 2.13 -2.97
C MET A 45 0.13 2.01 -1.49
N THR A 46 -0.39 0.85 -1.11
CA THR A 46 -0.86 0.63 0.27
C THR A 46 0.29 0.43 1.25
N SER A 47 1.20 -0.51 1.00
CA SER A 47 2.29 -0.84 1.94
C SER A 47 3.40 0.21 1.95
N SER A 48 3.77 0.73 0.78
CA SER A 48 5.00 1.49 0.60
C SER A 48 4.78 2.99 0.48
N CYS A 49 3.55 3.42 0.19
CA CYS A 49 3.20 4.85 0.15
C CYS A 49 2.32 5.24 1.35
N ILE A 50 1.13 4.65 1.47
CA ILE A 50 0.15 5.03 2.51
C ILE A 50 0.62 4.60 3.90
N ALA A 51 0.88 3.30 4.12
CA ALA A 51 1.28 2.79 5.42
C ALA A 51 2.64 3.33 5.86
N THR A 52 3.55 3.58 4.91
CA THR A 52 4.87 4.17 5.20
C THR A 52 4.74 5.65 5.60
N ALA A 53 3.89 6.42 4.91
CA ALA A 53 3.60 7.80 5.32
C ALA A 53 2.94 7.86 6.70
N ASP A 54 1.96 6.99 6.96
CA ASP A 54 1.26 6.92 8.25
C ASP A 54 2.21 6.53 9.39
N ALA A 55 3.01 5.48 9.21
CA ALA A 55 4.03 5.08 10.19
C ALA A 55 5.05 6.20 10.45
N ALA A 56 5.52 6.88 9.40
CA ALA A 56 6.44 8.02 9.57
C ALA A 56 5.81 9.17 10.37
N HIS A 57 4.54 9.49 10.13
CA HIS A 57 3.83 10.51 10.91
C HIS A 57 3.57 10.07 12.35
N ALA A 58 3.26 8.80 12.59
CA ALA A 58 3.11 8.24 13.92
C ALA A 58 4.42 8.30 14.73
N TYR A 59 5.57 8.04 14.11
CA TYR A 59 6.87 8.02 14.80
C TYR A 59 7.53 9.40 14.94
N TYR A 60 7.45 10.23 13.91
CA TYR A 60 8.22 11.48 13.83
C TYR A 60 7.36 12.75 13.90
N GLY A 61 6.02 12.60 13.94
CA GLY A 61 5.09 13.71 14.06
C GLY A 61 5.34 14.80 13.01
N ARG A 62 5.50 16.04 13.48
CA ARG A 62 5.70 17.20 12.61
C ARG A 62 6.98 17.14 11.77
N ARG A 63 7.98 16.32 12.15
CA ARG A 63 9.20 16.11 11.35
C ARG A 63 8.94 15.31 10.07
N ALA A 64 7.85 14.54 10.00
CA ALA A 64 7.47 13.76 8.82
C ALA A 64 6.65 14.53 7.77
N TRP A 65 6.52 15.85 7.86
CA TRP A 65 5.63 16.65 6.99
C TRP A 65 5.87 16.50 5.48
N ARG A 66 7.09 16.11 5.08
CA ARG A 66 7.48 15.84 3.69
C ARG A 66 7.12 14.42 3.22
N VAL A 67 6.85 13.49 4.14
CA VAL A 67 6.62 12.07 3.86
C VAL A 67 5.16 11.86 3.44
N ARG A 68 4.84 12.26 2.22
CA ARG A 68 3.48 12.13 1.66
C ARG A 68 3.41 10.91 0.74
N PRO A 69 2.24 10.25 0.61
CA PRO A 69 2.08 9.12 -0.31
C PRO A 69 2.50 9.45 -1.76
N SER A 70 2.20 10.66 -2.24
CA SER A 70 2.63 11.11 -3.58
C SER A 70 4.14 11.31 -3.70
N ALA A 71 4.78 11.86 -2.66
CA ALA A 71 6.23 12.03 -2.64
C ALA A 71 6.95 10.67 -2.60
N LEU A 72 6.45 9.72 -1.80
CA LEU A 72 6.95 8.34 -1.76
C LEU A 72 6.76 7.63 -3.11
N ALA A 73 5.62 7.79 -3.76
CA ALA A 73 5.39 7.23 -5.09
C ALA A 73 6.37 7.78 -6.14
N GLN A 74 6.66 9.08 -6.08
CA GLN A 74 7.63 9.73 -6.97
C GLN A 74 9.06 9.24 -6.73
N THR A 75 9.50 9.11 -5.47
CA THR A 75 10.85 8.62 -5.17
C THR A 75 11.02 7.15 -5.51
N ILE A 76 10.01 6.31 -5.23
CA ILE A 76 9.98 4.90 -5.63
C ILE A 76 10.03 4.78 -7.16
N GLY A 77 9.17 5.52 -7.87
CA GLY A 77 9.13 5.50 -9.34
C GLY A 77 10.46 5.94 -9.95
N GLY A 78 11.03 7.04 -9.47
CA GLY A 78 12.33 7.53 -9.94
C GLY A 78 13.47 6.55 -9.68
N ALA A 79 13.55 6.00 -8.46
CA ALA A 79 14.59 5.03 -8.11
C ALA A 79 14.49 3.74 -8.94
N ASN A 80 13.27 3.25 -9.19
CA ASN A 80 13.05 2.06 -10.00
C ASN A 80 13.27 2.30 -11.50
N LEU A 81 12.97 3.50 -12.00
CA LEU A 81 13.28 3.85 -13.38
C LEU A 81 14.79 3.80 -13.62
N VAL A 82 15.57 4.41 -12.72
CA VAL A 82 17.04 4.37 -12.77
C VAL A 82 17.57 2.95 -12.56
N GLY A 83 17.08 2.25 -11.54
CA GLY A 83 17.51 0.88 -11.24
C GLY A 83 17.19 -0.13 -12.34
N GLY A 84 16.05 0.03 -13.01
CA GLY A 84 15.66 -0.82 -14.14
C GLY A 84 16.64 -0.73 -15.32
N LEU A 85 17.26 0.44 -15.54
CA LEU A 85 18.30 0.61 -16.57
C LEU A 85 19.56 -0.20 -16.27
N THR A 86 19.84 -0.48 -15.00
CA THR A 86 21.00 -1.25 -14.56
C THR A 86 20.67 -2.71 -14.25
N GLY A 87 19.45 -3.16 -14.55
CA GLY A 87 18.98 -4.51 -14.22
C GLY A 87 18.74 -4.76 -12.73
N ALA A 88 18.60 -3.70 -11.93
CA ALA A 88 18.29 -3.84 -10.51
C ALA A 88 16.86 -4.37 -10.32
N MET A 89 16.67 -5.18 -9.27
CA MET A 89 15.33 -5.59 -8.86
C MET A 89 14.51 -4.38 -8.38
N ALA A 90 13.19 -4.47 -8.54
CA ALA A 90 12.30 -3.41 -8.09
C ALA A 90 12.39 -3.21 -6.57
N MET A 91 12.50 -1.95 -6.14
CA MET A 91 12.62 -1.51 -4.75
C MET A 91 11.43 -0.67 -4.31
N CYS A 92 11.20 -0.59 -3.00
CA CYS A 92 10.19 0.28 -2.41
C CYS A 92 10.66 0.89 -1.09
N HIS A 93 9.93 1.89 -0.60
CA HIS A 93 10.05 2.33 0.79
C HIS A 93 9.09 1.51 1.64
N GLY A 94 9.58 0.65 2.54
CA GLY A 94 8.71 -0.20 3.35
C GLY A 94 8.42 0.40 4.73
N SER A 95 7.16 0.36 5.17
CA SER A 95 6.77 0.75 6.54
C SER A 95 7.52 -0.08 7.59
N GLY A 96 7.75 -1.37 7.30
CA GLY A 96 8.55 -2.25 8.14
C GLY A 96 10.00 -1.79 8.31
N GLY A 97 10.63 -1.24 7.27
CA GLY A 97 11.98 -0.70 7.36
C GLY A 97 12.04 0.56 8.23
N VAL A 98 11.05 1.46 8.08
CA VAL A 98 10.92 2.64 8.94
C VAL A 98 10.70 2.25 10.40
N SER A 99 9.81 1.28 10.65
CA SER A 99 9.53 0.72 11.97
C SER A 99 10.78 0.06 12.58
N ALA A 100 11.52 -0.74 11.80
CA ALA A 100 12.75 -1.38 12.25
C ALA A 100 13.80 -0.35 12.66
N HIS A 101 14.10 0.62 11.80
CA HIS A 101 15.01 1.72 12.13
C HIS A 101 14.56 2.46 13.38
N HIS A 102 13.26 2.71 13.53
CA HIS A 102 12.72 3.36 14.71
C HIS A 102 12.90 2.52 15.99
N VAL A 103 12.62 1.21 15.95
CA VAL A 103 12.81 0.33 17.10
C VAL A 103 14.28 0.21 17.50
N PHE A 104 15.19 0.15 16.52
CA PHE A 104 16.64 0.10 16.75
C PHE A 104 17.28 1.47 17.05
N GLY A 105 16.48 2.49 17.37
CA GLY A 105 16.98 3.78 17.84
C GLY A 105 17.45 4.75 16.74
N ALA A 106 17.39 4.39 15.46
CA ALA A 106 17.66 5.32 14.38
C ALA A 106 16.55 6.37 14.28
N ARG A 107 16.94 7.66 14.25
CA ARG A 107 16.01 8.81 14.21
C ARG A 107 16.26 9.77 13.06
N THR A 108 17.25 9.48 12.23
CA THR A 108 17.70 10.36 11.13
C THR A 108 17.96 9.55 9.87
N TRP A 109 18.09 10.24 8.75
CA TRP A 109 18.42 9.67 7.43
C TRP A 109 19.79 8.98 7.38
N ARG A 110 20.64 9.21 8.38
CA ARG A 110 22.03 8.69 8.41
C ARG A 110 22.07 7.17 8.42
N ALA A 111 21.17 6.52 9.16
CA ALA A 111 21.14 5.06 9.25
C ALA A 111 20.94 4.37 7.89
N PRO A 112 19.87 4.68 7.11
CA PRO A 112 19.71 4.08 5.79
C PRO A 112 20.82 4.46 4.82
N VAL A 113 21.43 5.65 4.92
CA VAL A 113 22.59 6.00 4.08
C VAL A 113 23.83 5.19 4.42
N ILE A 114 24.15 5.02 5.70
CA ILE A 114 25.29 4.18 6.12
C ILE A 114 25.10 2.75 5.64
N ILE A 115 23.89 2.19 5.77
CA ILE A 115 23.57 0.84 5.30
C ILE A 115 23.71 0.77 3.78
N GLY A 116 23.15 1.73 3.03
CA GLY A 116 23.27 1.76 1.58
C GLY A 116 24.72 1.87 1.09
N VAL A 117 25.53 2.73 1.72
CA VAL A 117 26.96 2.88 1.41
C VAL A 117 27.72 1.60 1.75
N ALA A 118 27.43 0.95 2.88
CA ALA A 118 28.05 -0.31 3.25
C ALA A 118 27.71 -1.43 2.26
N MET A 119 26.44 -1.57 1.87
CA MET A 119 26.01 -2.56 0.88
C MET A 119 26.59 -2.29 -0.51
N LEU A 120 26.66 -1.03 -0.92
CA LEU A 120 27.29 -0.64 -2.19
C LEU A 120 28.78 -0.96 -2.17
N SER A 121 29.49 -0.60 -1.10
CA SER A 121 30.92 -0.90 -0.93
C SER A 121 31.15 -2.41 -0.97
N LEU A 122 30.31 -3.19 -0.29
CA LEU A 122 30.39 -4.65 -0.28
C LEU A 122 30.22 -5.22 -1.69
N GLY A 123 29.23 -4.75 -2.45
CA GLY A 123 29.00 -5.15 -3.83
C GLY A 123 30.17 -4.80 -4.77
N VAL A 124 30.74 -3.60 -4.65
CA VAL A 124 31.86 -3.14 -5.48
C VAL A 124 33.15 -3.87 -5.16
N LEU A 125 33.45 -4.09 -3.88
CA LEU A 125 34.72 -4.68 -3.44
C LEU A 125 34.74 -6.21 -3.57
N PHE A 126 33.60 -6.88 -3.39
CA PHE A 126 33.55 -8.35 -3.29
C PHE A 126 32.68 -9.02 -4.36
N GLY A 127 31.89 -8.27 -5.14
CA GLY A 127 31.13 -8.78 -6.28
C GLY A 127 30.24 -9.98 -5.94
N GLN A 128 30.38 -11.08 -6.69
CA GLN A 128 29.57 -12.29 -6.51
C GLN A 128 29.86 -13.03 -5.19
N ASN A 129 31.03 -12.82 -4.57
CA ASN A 129 31.37 -13.46 -3.30
C ASN A 129 30.45 -13.02 -2.15
N VAL A 130 29.82 -11.84 -2.29
CA VAL A 130 28.82 -11.33 -1.33
C VAL A 130 27.60 -12.26 -1.24
N VAL A 131 27.21 -12.88 -2.36
CA VAL A 131 26.04 -13.77 -2.42
C VAL A 131 26.26 -14.99 -1.51
N ALA A 132 27.48 -15.53 -1.48
CA ALA A 132 27.82 -16.64 -0.59
C ALA A 132 27.65 -16.24 0.88
N TRP A 133 28.06 -15.03 1.27
CA TRP A 133 27.92 -14.56 2.65
C TRP A 133 26.46 -14.33 3.04
N ILE A 134 25.67 -13.75 2.13
CA ILE A 134 24.23 -13.55 2.35
C ILE A 134 23.50 -14.89 2.48
N SER A 135 23.92 -15.92 1.75
CA SER A 135 23.28 -17.25 1.80
C SER A 135 23.45 -17.97 3.15
N VAL A 136 24.45 -17.58 3.95
CA VAL A 136 24.70 -18.12 5.30
C VAL A 136 23.96 -17.33 6.39
N PHE A 137 23.18 -16.30 6.00
CA PHE A 137 22.46 -15.49 6.97
C PHE A 137 21.51 -16.35 7.83
N PRO A 138 21.62 -16.31 9.17
CA PRO A 138 20.85 -17.19 10.03
C PRO A 138 19.36 -16.81 10.00
N LEU A 139 18.55 -17.72 9.47
CA LEU A 139 17.09 -17.57 9.41
C LEU A 139 16.43 -17.22 10.77
N PRO A 140 16.90 -17.70 11.93
CA PRO A 140 16.34 -17.28 13.22
C PRO A 140 16.49 -15.78 13.50
N LEU A 141 17.59 -15.15 13.08
CA LEU A 141 17.75 -13.69 13.20
C LEU A 141 16.75 -12.97 12.29
N LEU A 142 16.56 -13.46 11.05
CA LEU A 142 15.57 -12.90 10.14
C LEU A 142 14.16 -12.96 10.74
N ALA A 143 13.78 -14.13 11.28
CA ALA A 143 12.49 -14.35 11.91
C ALA A 143 12.29 -13.43 13.13
N GLY A 144 13.32 -13.27 13.96
CA GLY A 144 13.30 -12.34 15.10
C GLY A 144 13.09 -10.89 14.68
N LEU A 145 13.82 -10.42 13.66
CA LEU A 145 13.69 -9.07 13.10
C LEU A 145 12.28 -8.82 12.54
N LEU A 146 11.74 -9.78 11.78
CA LEU A 146 10.37 -9.71 11.26
C LEU A 146 9.33 -9.74 12.39
N GLY A 147 9.55 -10.53 13.43
CA GLY A 147 8.70 -10.58 14.62
C GLY A 147 8.63 -9.24 15.35
N VAL A 148 9.76 -8.56 15.51
CA VAL A 148 9.81 -7.20 16.09
C VAL A 148 8.98 -6.22 15.26
N VAL A 149 9.12 -6.24 13.93
CA VAL A 149 8.34 -5.38 13.03
C VAL A 149 6.84 -5.72 13.11
N ALA A 150 6.48 -7.00 13.15
CA ALA A 150 5.10 -7.43 13.29
C ALA A 150 4.45 -6.92 14.59
N VAL A 151 5.12 -7.11 15.73
CA VAL A 151 4.66 -6.59 17.03
C VAL A 151 4.54 -5.06 17.00
N THR A 152 5.48 -4.37 16.36
CA THR A 152 5.45 -2.91 16.26
C THR A 152 4.24 -2.43 15.45
N HIS A 153 3.91 -3.08 14.33
CA HIS A 153 2.70 -2.74 13.58
C HIS A 153 1.41 -3.09 14.34
N LEU A 154 1.38 -4.19 15.09
CA LEU A 154 0.24 -4.49 15.98
C LEU A 154 0.03 -3.39 17.03
N ARG A 155 1.12 -2.84 17.60
CA ARG A 155 1.05 -1.70 18.53
C ARG A 155 0.51 -0.44 17.86
N LEU A 156 0.88 -0.16 16.61
CA LEU A 156 0.29 0.94 15.83
C LEU A 156 -1.21 0.76 15.67
N VAL A 157 -1.65 -0.44 15.29
CA VAL A 157 -3.08 -0.76 15.14
C VAL A 157 -3.82 -0.61 16.47
N SER A 158 -3.22 -1.00 17.59
CA SER A 158 -3.85 -0.88 18.91
C SER A 158 -4.15 0.56 19.35
N GLY A 159 -3.55 1.57 18.70
CA GLY A 159 -3.87 2.99 18.93
C GLY A 159 -5.15 3.47 18.23
N LEU A 160 -5.75 2.66 17.35
CA LEU A 160 -6.95 3.02 16.60
C LEU A 160 -8.24 2.77 17.40
N PRO A 161 -9.39 3.37 17.05
CA PRO A 161 -10.67 3.01 17.66
C PRO A 161 -11.06 1.56 17.37
N ARG A 162 -11.78 0.93 18.29
CA ARG A 162 -12.07 -0.52 18.30
C ARG A 162 -12.64 -1.07 16.98
N HIS A 163 -13.52 -0.33 16.30
CA HIS A 163 -14.08 -0.75 15.02
C HIS A 163 -13.02 -0.82 13.90
N GLN A 164 -12.00 0.04 13.91
CA GLN A 164 -10.89 0.02 12.96
C GLN A 164 -9.86 -1.05 13.30
N GLN A 165 -9.63 -1.31 14.58
CA GLN A 165 -8.78 -2.43 15.02
C GLN A 165 -9.31 -3.77 14.52
N VAL A 166 -10.61 -4.01 14.73
CA VAL A 166 -11.27 -5.24 14.25
C VAL A 166 -11.18 -5.34 12.73
N ALA A 167 -11.45 -4.24 12.00
CA ALA A 167 -11.31 -4.22 10.55
C ALA A 167 -9.87 -4.52 10.08
N ALA A 168 -8.86 -3.95 10.73
CA ALA A 168 -7.46 -4.18 10.42
C ALA A 168 -7.03 -5.63 10.69
N LEU A 169 -7.47 -6.21 11.81
CA LEU A 169 -7.19 -7.61 12.17
C LEU A 169 -7.86 -8.59 11.19
N VAL A 170 -9.15 -8.37 10.89
CA VAL A 170 -9.88 -9.19 9.91
C VAL A 170 -9.20 -9.11 8.55
N LEU A 171 -8.87 -7.90 8.07
CA LEU A 171 -8.19 -7.72 6.79
C LEU A 171 -6.79 -8.35 6.79
N GLY A 172 -6.06 -8.27 7.90
CA GLY A 172 -4.75 -8.91 8.06
C GLY A 172 -4.83 -10.42 8.00
N ILE A 173 -5.79 -11.04 8.71
CA ILE A 173 -6.01 -12.49 8.71
C ILE A 173 -6.44 -12.97 7.32
N CYS A 174 -7.37 -12.25 6.67
CA CYS A 174 -7.77 -12.53 5.29
C CYS A 174 -6.59 -12.40 4.32
N GLY A 175 -5.78 -11.35 4.43
CA GLY A 175 -4.59 -11.17 3.61
C GLY A 175 -3.55 -12.28 3.79
N PHE A 176 -3.35 -12.75 5.02
CA PHE A 176 -2.45 -13.87 5.32
C PHE A 176 -2.92 -15.19 4.71
N HIS A 177 -4.22 -15.51 4.82
CA HIS A 177 -4.75 -16.79 4.34
C HIS A 177 -4.94 -16.84 2.81
N PHE A 178 -5.28 -15.72 2.19
CA PHE A 178 -5.68 -15.69 0.79
C PHE A 178 -4.71 -14.96 -0.15
N GLY A 179 -3.60 -14.41 0.38
CA GLY A 179 -2.51 -13.83 -0.38
C GLY A 179 -2.82 -12.47 -1.04
N VAL A 180 -1.91 -12.02 -1.91
CA VAL A 180 -1.91 -10.68 -2.53
C VAL A 180 -3.18 -10.40 -3.35
N ALA A 181 -3.78 -11.44 -3.95
CA ALA A 181 -5.01 -11.32 -4.73
C ALA A 181 -6.18 -10.71 -3.93
N TYR A 182 -6.29 -11.03 -2.65
CA TYR A 182 -7.36 -10.49 -1.78
C TYR A 182 -7.05 -9.12 -1.23
N MET A 183 -5.78 -8.71 -1.24
CA MET A 183 -5.44 -7.33 -0.93
C MET A 183 -6.04 -6.39 -1.98
N VAL A 184 -5.99 -6.77 -3.27
CA VAL A 184 -6.61 -6.01 -4.35
C VAL A 184 -8.12 -5.93 -4.15
N VAL A 185 -8.78 -7.04 -3.84
CA VAL A 185 -10.23 -7.07 -3.56
C VAL A 185 -10.58 -6.20 -2.36
N GLY A 186 -9.82 -6.29 -1.26
CA GLY A 186 -10.04 -5.51 -0.05
C GLY A 186 -9.88 -4.01 -0.25
N VAL A 187 -8.84 -3.59 -0.98
CA VAL A 187 -8.63 -2.18 -1.36
C VAL A 187 -9.76 -1.70 -2.28
N SER A 188 -10.15 -2.51 -3.26
CA SER A 188 -11.22 -2.17 -4.21
C SER A 188 -12.57 -2.02 -3.51
N ALA A 189 -12.92 -2.95 -2.61
CA ALA A 189 -14.13 -2.91 -1.82
C ALA A 189 -14.15 -1.71 -0.85
N GLY A 190 -13.02 -1.43 -0.18
CA GLY A 190 -12.88 -0.27 0.69
C GLY A 190 -13.06 1.06 -0.05
N LEU A 191 -12.48 1.18 -1.25
CA LEU A 191 -12.62 2.36 -2.10
C LEU A 191 -14.07 2.51 -2.60
N ALA A 192 -14.70 1.43 -3.05
CA ALA A 192 -16.09 1.42 -3.50
C ALA A 192 -17.06 1.83 -2.37
N LEU A 193 -16.86 1.32 -1.16
CA LEU A 193 -17.65 1.70 0.01
C LEU A 193 -17.47 3.18 0.35
N ARG A 194 -16.22 3.69 0.34
CA ARG A 194 -15.92 5.10 0.60
C ARG A 194 -16.60 6.01 -0.42
N TYR A 195 -16.48 5.71 -1.71
CA TYR A 195 -17.14 6.48 -2.77
C TYR A 195 -18.66 6.40 -2.66
N GLY A 196 -19.22 5.22 -2.37
CA GLY A 196 -20.66 5.05 -2.13
C GLY A 196 -21.16 5.91 -0.97
N LEU A 197 -20.46 5.89 0.16
CA LEU A 197 -20.80 6.72 1.33
C LEU A 197 -20.68 8.22 1.06
N LEU A 198 -19.67 8.65 0.29
CA LEU A 198 -19.51 10.05 -0.11
C LEU A 198 -20.63 10.49 -1.05
N GLN A 199 -21.04 9.65 -2.00
CA GLN A 199 -22.17 9.93 -2.86
C GLN A 199 -23.49 9.99 -2.08
N LEU A 200 -23.71 9.10 -1.11
CA LEU A 200 -24.88 9.13 -0.24
C LEU A 200 -24.90 10.40 0.63
N ARG A 201 -23.75 10.82 1.16
CA ARG A 201 -23.63 12.09 1.90
C ARG A 201 -23.89 13.30 0.99
N SER A 202 -23.30 13.35 -0.20
CA SER A 202 -23.54 14.42 -1.19
C SER A 202 -25.01 14.51 -1.61
N ARG A 203 -25.70 13.36 -1.74
CA ARG A 203 -27.15 13.31 -2.00
C ARG A 203 -27.98 13.80 -0.81
N ARG A 204 -27.57 13.50 0.42
CA ARG A 204 -28.21 13.96 1.66
C ARG A 204 -27.95 15.44 1.96
N SER A 205 -26.87 16.01 1.43
CA SER A 205 -26.49 17.42 1.54
C SER A 205 -27.13 18.34 0.48
N ARG A 206 -27.98 17.83 -0.43
CA ARG A 206 -28.84 18.68 -1.26
C ARG A 206 -30.09 19.03 -0.44
N PRO A 207 -30.22 20.24 0.14
CA PRO A 207 -31.46 20.64 0.77
C PRO A 207 -32.50 20.82 -0.34
N THR A 208 -33.72 20.38 -0.06
CA THR A 208 -34.97 20.69 -0.75
C THR A 208 -35.17 22.21 -0.82
N ALA A 209 -34.48 22.88 -1.75
CA ALA A 209 -34.78 24.25 -2.16
C ALA A 209 -35.78 24.22 -3.32
N GLN A 210 -36.96 23.64 -3.08
CA GLN A 210 -38.11 23.67 -3.99
C GLN A 210 -39.25 22.96 -3.24
N VAL A 211 -40.01 23.71 -2.43
CA VAL A 211 -41.49 23.66 -2.28
C VAL A 211 -41.82 24.68 -1.19
N ALA A 212 -42.04 25.93 -1.60
CA ALA A 212 -42.89 26.90 -0.88
C ALA A 212 -43.23 28.05 -1.84
N ALA A 213 -44.22 27.82 -2.69
CA ALA A 213 -45.18 28.85 -3.09
C ALA A 213 -46.54 28.39 -2.52
N PRO A 214 -47.52 29.27 -2.19
CA PRO A 214 -47.79 30.54 -2.88
C PRO A 214 -48.31 31.71 -1.99
N ALA A 215 -48.56 32.85 -2.66
CA ALA A 215 -49.70 33.77 -2.49
C ALA A 215 -49.33 35.24 -2.24
N GLY A 216 -49.54 36.06 -3.29
CA GLY A 216 -50.36 37.27 -3.27
C GLY A 216 -50.13 38.34 -2.21
N SER A 217 -49.76 39.53 -2.67
CA SER A 217 -50.62 40.73 -2.70
C SER A 217 -49.84 42.02 -2.46
N ASP A 218 -49.98 42.89 -3.46
CA ASP A 218 -50.29 44.31 -3.34
C ASP A 218 -49.20 45.34 -2.99
N ARG A 219 -49.16 46.34 -3.88
CA ARG A 219 -48.86 47.76 -3.67
C ARG A 219 -47.46 48.18 -3.18
N ARG A 220 -46.75 48.91 -4.06
CA ARG A 220 -46.62 50.38 -3.97
C ARG A 220 -45.78 50.97 -5.12
N LEU A 221 -46.42 51.86 -5.88
CA LEU A 221 -45.86 53.16 -6.31
C LEU A 221 -45.82 54.10 -5.08
N PRO A 222 -45.07 55.23 -5.06
CA PRO A 222 -44.61 56.05 -6.19
C PRO A 222 -43.11 56.01 -6.49
#